data_AF-A0ABC8XP89-F1
#
_entry.id   AF-A0ABC8XP89-F1
#
_cell.length_a   1.000
_cell.length_b   1.000
_cell.length_c   1.000
_cell.angle_alpha   90.00
_cell.angle_beta   90.00
_cell.angle_gamma   90.00
#
_symmetry.space_group_name_H-M   'P 1'
#
loop_
_entity.id
_entity.type
_entity.pdbx_description
1 polymer ?
#
loop_
_entity_poly.entity_id
_entity_poly.type
_entity_poly.pdbx_seq_one_letter_code
_entity_poly.pdbx_strand_id
1 'polypeptide(L)'
;MTEFLFDDVFIVTRLDPDGKKFDRVSRVEARSEIPGMYMQLDVATEVYPMCVGGKFKMVLAETLNLDGSADTGYYTPTGQETLADKYDYVMQGKLYKIADYVPPPPPEKKDAQKDGETSSNKDEETSQKDEDTSSKKDEDTTSKNDADTSSKASKEDPKVEIFASFGGLLMVLRGDPSFAAPFGLDKRIFLLIRKV
;
A
#
# COMPACT_ATOMS: atom_id res chain seq x y z
N MET A 1 -7.14 -30.30 5.49
CA MET A 1 -6.99 -28.99 6.14
C MET A 1 -6.67 -28.04 5.01
N THR A 2 -7.48 -27.00 4.79
CA THR A 2 -7.26 -26.09 3.67
C THR A 2 -5.96 -25.32 3.85
N GLU A 3 -5.06 -25.42 2.90
CA GLU A 3 -3.86 -24.59 2.80
C GLU A 3 -4.19 -23.31 2.02
N PHE A 4 -3.59 -22.19 2.43
CA PHE A 4 -3.76 -20.90 1.75
C PHE A 4 -2.46 -20.56 1.00
N LEU A 5 -2.60 -20.01 -0.20
CA LEU A 5 -1.49 -19.45 -0.96
C LEU A 5 -0.91 -18.20 -0.29
N PHE A 6 -1.77 -17.46 0.41
CA PHE A 6 -1.46 -16.21 1.08
C PHE A 6 -2.51 -15.93 2.18
N ASP A 7 -2.06 -15.40 3.31
CA ASP A 7 -2.89 -15.07 4.49
C ASP A 7 -2.26 -13.86 5.20
N ASP A 8 -2.97 -12.73 5.24
CA ASP A 8 -2.46 -11.48 5.84
C ASP A 8 -3.57 -10.52 6.29
N VAL A 9 -3.24 -9.54 7.13
CA VAL A 9 -4.14 -8.48 7.61
C VAL A 9 -3.70 -7.14 7.03
N PHE A 10 -4.64 -6.47 6.35
CA PHE A 10 -4.42 -5.18 5.70
C PHE A 10 -5.18 -4.05 6.39
N ILE A 11 -4.58 -2.86 6.33
CA ILE A 11 -5.18 -1.59 6.70
C ILE A 11 -5.43 -0.79 5.40
N VAL A 12 -6.67 -0.36 5.17
CA VAL A 12 -7.02 0.51 4.04
C VAL A 12 -6.33 1.87 4.22
N THR A 13 -5.47 2.25 3.29
CA THR A 13 -4.74 3.53 3.31
C THR A 13 -5.43 4.61 2.49
N ARG A 14 -5.96 4.27 1.30
CA ARG A 14 -6.71 5.18 0.42
C ARG A 14 -7.82 4.42 -0.32
N LEU A 15 -8.84 5.16 -0.73
CA LEU A 15 -9.89 4.71 -1.64
C LEU A 15 -9.90 5.63 -2.86
N ASP A 16 -10.11 5.06 -4.04
CA ASP A 16 -10.18 5.76 -5.33
C ASP A 16 -9.03 6.77 -5.55
N PRO A 17 -7.76 6.30 -5.59
CA PRO A 17 -6.57 7.15 -5.66
C PRO A 17 -6.49 8.00 -6.94
N ASP A 18 -7.14 7.55 -8.02
CA ASP A 18 -7.29 8.24 -9.30
C ASP A 18 -8.55 9.14 -9.37
N GLY A 19 -9.29 9.29 -8.26
CA GLY A 19 -10.67 9.76 -8.24
C GLY A 19 -11.68 8.63 -8.53
N LYS A 20 -12.92 8.80 -8.05
CA LYS A 20 -13.98 7.79 -8.17
C LYS A 20 -14.47 7.68 -9.62
N LYS A 21 -14.24 6.53 -10.25
CA LYS A 21 -14.56 6.23 -11.66
C LYS A 21 -15.83 5.40 -11.85
N PHE A 22 -16.30 4.70 -10.81
CA PHE A 22 -17.47 3.82 -10.85
C PHE A 22 -18.29 3.97 -9.57
N ASP A 23 -19.62 3.90 -9.63
CA ASP A 23 -20.46 4.13 -8.45
C ASP A 23 -20.41 2.99 -7.42
N ARG A 24 -20.37 1.76 -7.92
CA ARG A 24 -20.55 0.49 -7.18
C ARG A 24 -19.24 -0.23 -6.83
N VAL A 25 -18.14 0.23 -7.42
CA VAL A 25 -16.80 -0.37 -7.31
C VAL A 25 -15.82 0.74 -6.95
N SER A 26 -15.00 0.53 -5.92
CA SER A 26 -13.92 1.44 -5.55
C SER A 26 -12.58 0.72 -5.58
N ARG A 27 -11.53 1.47 -5.93
CA ARG A 27 -10.14 1.01 -5.93
C ARG A 27 -9.50 1.25 -4.57
N VAL A 28 -9.20 0.16 -3.87
CA VAL A 28 -8.68 0.16 -2.51
C VAL A 28 -7.15 0.06 -2.54
N GLU A 29 -6.45 1.04 -1.97
CA GLU A 29 -5.00 0.94 -1.69
C GLU A 29 -4.81 0.58 -0.22
N ALA A 30 -4.19 -0.57 0.05
CA ALA A 30 -4.01 -1.09 1.39
C ALA A 30 -2.55 -1.52 1.66
N ARG A 31 -2.14 -1.47 2.92
CA ARG A 31 -0.84 -1.96 3.40
C ARG A 31 -1.05 -3.03 4.45
N SER A 32 -0.18 -4.03 4.46
CA SER A 32 -0.17 -5.03 5.53
C SER A 32 0.24 -4.41 6.87
N GLU A 33 -0.09 -5.08 7.97
CA GLU A 33 0.55 -4.84 9.26
C GLU A 33 2.05 -5.26 9.26
N ILE A 34 2.43 -6.17 8.36
CA ILE A 34 3.81 -6.58 8.10
C ILE A 34 4.47 -5.57 7.13
N PRO A 35 5.59 -4.93 7.50
CA PRO A 35 6.33 -4.04 6.59
C PRO A 35 6.79 -4.75 5.31
N GLY A 36 6.64 -4.09 4.16
CA GLY A 36 7.07 -4.57 2.85
C GLY A 36 5.91 -4.91 1.91
N MET A 37 4.76 -5.33 2.43
CA MET A 37 3.61 -5.78 1.65
C MET A 37 2.60 -4.65 1.36
N TYR A 38 2.17 -4.53 0.10
CA TYR A 38 1.20 -3.54 -0.40
C TYR A 38 0.20 -4.20 -1.34
N MET A 39 -1.07 -3.83 -1.26
CA MET A 39 -2.12 -4.30 -2.16
C MET A 39 -2.89 -3.13 -2.77
N GLN A 40 -3.23 -3.27 -4.05
CA GLN A 40 -4.29 -2.52 -4.71
C GLN A 40 -5.37 -3.50 -5.17
N LEU A 41 -6.64 -3.25 -4.81
CA LEU A 41 -7.76 -4.15 -5.11
C LEU A 41 -9.01 -3.37 -5.52
N ASP A 42 -9.63 -3.73 -6.64
CA ASP A 42 -10.95 -3.23 -7.02
C ASP A 42 -12.03 -4.05 -6.29
N VAL A 43 -12.85 -3.40 -5.47
CA VAL A 43 -13.85 -4.04 -4.59
C VAL A 43 -15.26 -3.54 -4.92
N ALA A 44 -16.25 -4.44 -4.96
CA ALA A 44 -17.66 -4.08 -5.12
C ALA A 44 -18.23 -3.49 -3.81
N THR A 45 -17.96 -2.20 -3.58
CA THR A 45 -18.34 -1.45 -2.37
C THR A 45 -19.85 -1.24 -2.18
N GLU A 46 -20.68 -1.56 -3.18
CA GLU A 46 -22.13 -1.72 -3.00
C GLU A 46 -22.48 -2.91 -2.09
N VAL A 47 -21.67 -3.98 -2.11
CA VAL A 47 -21.89 -5.22 -1.34
C VAL A 47 -20.99 -5.28 -0.10
N TYR A 48 -19.72 -4.89 -0.24
CA TYR A 48 -18.76 -4.89 0.88
C TYR A 48 -18.17 -3.49 1.11
N PRO A 49 -18.79 -2.65 1.96
CA PRO A 49 -18.35 -1.28 2.19
C PRO A 49 -17.03 -1.24 2.97
N MET A 50 -15.97 -0.76 2.32
CA MET A 50 -14.67 -0.47 2.94
C MET A 50 -14.51 1.01 3.28
N CYS A 51 -13.78 1.30 4.36
CA CYS A 51 -13.45 2.65 4.81
C CYS A 51 -11.93 2.82 5.00
N VAL A 52 -11.40 4.01 4.74
CA VAL A 52 -10.01 4.36 5.06
C VAL A 52 -9.74 4.19 6.57
N GLY A 53 -8.60 3.62 6.93
CA GLY A 53 -8.24 3.24 8.30
C GLY A 53 -8.89 1.92 8.76
N GLY A 54 -9.85 1.36 8.01
CA GLY A 54 -10.44 0.07 8.31
C GLY A 54 -9.45 -1.08 8.14
N LYS A 55 -9.54 -2.09 9.02
CA LYS A 55 -8.78 -3.33 8.92
C LYS A 55 -9.63 -4.45 8.33
N PHE A 56 -8.99 -5.33 7.58
CA PHE A 56 -9.59 -6.57 7.08
C PHE A 56 -8.51 -7.64 6.91
N LYS A 57 -8.89 -8.90 7.10
CA LYS A 57 -8.05 -10.05 6.77
C LYS A 57 -8.35 -10.46 5.33
N MET A 58 -7.30 -10.69 4.54
CA MET A 58 -7.39 -11.16 3.16
C MET A 58 -6.63 -12.49 3.02
N VAL A 59 -7.25 -13.45 2.35
CA VAL A 59 -6.71 -14.80 2.12
C VAL A 59 -6.88 -15.17 0.64
N LEU A 60 -5.86 -15.83 0.07
CA LEU A 60 -5.89 -16.40 -1.28
C LEU A 60 -5.78 -17.92 -1.21
N ALA A 61 -6.65 -18.65 -1.93
CA ALA A 61 -6.69 -20.11 -1.95
C ALA A 61 -6.97 -20.68 -3.36
N GLU A 62 -6.52 -21.91 -3.66
CA GLU A 62 -6.84 -22.61 -4.93
C GLU A 62 -8.22 -23.30 -4.90
N THR A 63 -8.78 -23.54 -3.72
CA THR A 63 -10.05 -24.24 -3.52
C THR A 63 -10.84 -23.66 -2.35
N LEU A 64 -12.16 -23.82 -2.39
CA LEU A 64 -13.06 -23.53 -1.28
C LEU A 64 -13.37 -24.79 -0.43
N ASN A 65 -12.86 -25.96 -0.83
CA ASN A 65 -13.17 -27.22 -0.16
C ASN A 65 -12.36 -27.35 1.15
N LEU A 66 -13.04 -27.72 2.25
CA LEU A 66 -12.44 -27.79 3.60
C LEU A 66 -11.45 -28.94 3.78
N ASP A 67 -11.54 -29.97 2.93
CA ASP A 67 -10.60 -31.09 2.89
C ASP A 67 -9.27 -30.70 2.21
N GLY A 68 -9.31 -29.77 1.24
CA GLY A 68 -8.19 -29.40 0.37
C GLY A 68 -8.28 -30.01 -1.04
N SER A 69 -9.39 -30.66 -1.39
CA SER A 69 -9.61 -31.20 -2.74
C SER A 69 -9.72 -30.09 -3.78
N ALA A 70 -9.23 -30.37 -5.00
CA ALA A 70 -9.21 -29.40 -6.09
C ALA A 70 -10.62 -28.92 -6.45
N ASP A 71 -10.77 -27.61 -6.71
CA ASP A 71 -12.01 -27.01 -7.18
C ASP A 71 -12.47 -27.66 -8.51
N THR A 72 -13.72 -28.12 -8.54
CA THR A 72 -14.33 -28.74 -9.73
C THR A 72 -14.60 -27.73 -10.84
N GLY A 73 -14.62 -26.44 -10.53
CA GLY A 73 -15.00 -25.36 -11.43
C GLY A 73 -16.51 -25.13 -11.55
N TYR A 74 -17.33 -25.93 -10.85
CA TYR A 74 -18.78 -25.79 -10.82
C TYR A 74 -19.23 -25.35 -9.43
N TYR A 75 -19.92 -24.21 -9.34
CA TYR A 75 -20.58 -23.79 -8.11
C TYR A 75 -21.80 -24.70 -7.84
N THR A 76 -21.63 -25.66 -6.94
CA THR A 76 -22.70 -26.54 -6.47
C THR A 76 -23.22 -26.05 -5.11
N PRO A 77 -24.39 -25.39 -5.03
CA PRO A 77 -24.99 -24.96 -3.76
C PRO A 77 -25.62 -26.14 -3.01
N THR A 78 -24.85 -27.18 -2.70
CA THR A 78 -25.28 -28.43 -2.06
C THR A 78 -25.54 -28.32 -0.55
N GLY A 79 -25.45 -27.11 0.02
CA GLY A 79 -25.64 -26.86 1.45
C GLY A 79 -24.51 -27.44 2.33
N GLN A 80 -23.38 -27.83 1.73
CA GLN A 80 -22.18 -28.24 2.45
C GLN A 80 -21.39 -27.01 2.88
N GLU A 81 -20.87 -27.01 4.10
CA GLU A 81 -20.01 -25.94 4.61
C GLU A 81 -18.70 -25.88 3.80
N THR A 82 -18.34 -24.69 3.34
CA THR A 82 -17.14 -24.41 2.56
C THR A 82 -16.18 -23.49 3.32
N LEU A 83 -15.06 -23.14 2.69
CA LEU A 83 -14.21 -22.05 3.17
C LEU A 83 -14.93 -20.69 3.09
N ALA A 84 -15.81 -20.48 2.10
CA ALA A 84 -16.46 -19.19 1.85
C ALA A 84 -17.36 -18.74 3.01
N ASP A 85 -18.03 -19.67 3.69
CA ASP A 85 -18.95 -19.42 4.81
C ASP A 85 -18.27 -18.83 6.06
N LYS A 86 -16.93 -18.68 6.04
CA LYS A 86 -16.09 -18.11 7.12
C LYS A 86 -15.56 -16.71 6.81
N TYR A 87 -16.01 -16.12 5.70
CA TYR A 87 -15.58 -14.82 5.20
C TYR A 87 -16.78 -13.99 4.71
N ASP A 88 -16.68 -12.66 4.80
CA ASP A 88 -17.77 -11.75 4.50
C ASP A 88 -17.91 -11.47 2.99
N TYR A 89 -16.81 -11.63 2.25
CA TYR A 89 -16.72 -11.29 0.83
C TYR A 89 -15.77 -12.26 0.12
N VAL A 90 -16.21 -12.83 -1.00
CA VAL A 90 -15.45 -13.82 -1.77
C VAL A 90 -15.51 -13.50 -3.26
N MET A 91 -14.38 -13.61 -3.95
CA MET A 91 -14.26 -13.46 -5.39
C MET A 91 -13.50 -14.63 -6.01
N GLN A 92 -14.02 -15.20 -7.10
CA GLN A 92 -13.28 -16.15 -7.94
C GLN A 92 -12.58 -15.39 -9.08
N GLY A 93 -11.33 -15.73 -9.36
CA GLY A 93 -10.53 -15.08 -10.38
C GLY A 93 -9.39 -15.95 -10.89
N LYS A 94 -8.49 -15.31 -11.64
CA LYS A 94 -7.25 -15.91 -12.14
C LYS A 94 -6.06 -14.97 -11.98
N LEU A 95 -4.90 -15.55 -11.75
CA LEU A 95 -3.62 -14.86 -11.80
C LEU A 95 -3.09 -14.84 -13.24
N TYR A 96 -2.87 -13.65 -13.81
CA TYR A 96 -2.53 -13.50 -15.24
C TYR A 96 -1.13 -12.93 -15.50
N LYS A 97 -0.45 -12.37 -14.50
CA LYS A 97 0.94 -11.89 -14.61
C LYS A 97 1.64 -11.95 -13.24
N ILE A 98 2.90 -12.36 -13.26
CA ILE A 98 3.89 -12.14 -12.19
C ILE A 98 5.02 -11.32 -12.85
N ALA A 99 5.58 -10.33 -12.16
CA ALA A 99 6.73 -9.57 -12.64
C ALA A 99 7.54 -8.96 -11.49
N ASP A 100 8.81 -8.64 -11.74
CA ASP A 100 9.64 -7.91 -10.78
C ASP A 100 9.09 -6.49 -10.58
N TYR A 101 8.97 -6.05 -9.32
CA TYR A 101 8.56 -4.68 -8.99
C TYR A 101 9.75 -3.74 -9.15
N VAL A 102 9.76 -3.01 -10.27
CA VAL A 102 10.62 -1.84 -10.43
C VAL A 102 9.89 -0.64 -9.82
N PRO A 103 10.40 -0.01 -8.75
CA PRO A 103 9.79 1.20 -8.21
C PRO A 103 9.81 2.31 -9.27
N PRO A 104 8.76 3.16 -9.35
CA PRO A 104 8.74 4.26 -10.30
C PRO A 104 9.93 5.21 -10.03
N PRO A 105 10.57 5.76 -11.08
CA PRO A 105 11.66 6.71 -10.89
C PRO A 105 11.16 7.91 -10.07
N PRO A 106 11.99 8.45 -9.15
CA PRO A 106 11.63 9.64 -8.39
C PRO A 106 11.22 10.78 -9.33
N PRO A 107 10.16 11.55 -9.02
CA PRO A 107 9.76 12.66 -9.86
C PRO A 107 10.90 13.67 -9.97
N GLU A 108 11.28 14.00 -11.20
CA GLU A 108 12.32 15.00 -11.46
C GLU A 108 11.95 16.32 -10.78
N LYS A 109 12.90 16.88 -10.03
CA LYS A 109 12.71 18.18 -9.39
C LYS A 109 12.63 19.24 -10.49
N LYS A 110 11.42 19.73 -10.76
CA LYS A 110 11.27 20.98 -11.49
C LYS A 110 11.90 22.08 -10.65
N ASP A 111 13.00 22.64 -11.13
CA ASP A 111 13.67 23.75 -10.46
C ASP A 111 12.68 24.91 -10.28
N ALA A 112 12.60 25.41 -9.05
CA ALA A 112 11.68 26.50 -8.71
C ALA A 112 12.17 27.80 -9.36
N GLN A 113 11.60 28.14 -10.52
CA GLN A 113 11.87 29.42 -11.17
C GLN A 113 11.52 30.56 -10.20
N LYS A 114 12.52 31.37 -9.88
CA LYS A 114 12.44 32.36 -8.80
C LYS A 114 11.87 33.67 -9.32
N ASP A 115 10.57 33.67 -9.63
CA ASP A 115 9.84 34.85 -10.06
C ASP A 115 9.72 35.82 -8.88
N GLY A 116 10.56 36.85 -8.86
CA GLY A 116 10.67 37.80 -7.76
C GLY A 116 9.83 39.05 -7.96
N GLU A 117 8.69 39.15 -7.27
CA GLU A 117 7.96 40.41 -7.12
C GLU A 117 8.72 41.35 -6.17
N THR A 118 8.77 42.65 -6.48
CA THR A 118 9.20 43.70 -5.54
C THR A 118 8.55 45.03 -5.88
N SER A 119 7.55 45.40 -5.07
CA SER A 119 6.93 46.73 -4.95
C SER A 119 6.04 46.71 -3.69
N SER A 120 5.95 47.74 -2.84
CA SER A 120 6.73 48.98 -2.79
C SER A 120 6.53 49.73 -1.45
N ASN A 121 7.63 50.25 -0.87
CA ASN A 121 7.79 51.52 -0.16
C ASN A 121 6.94 51.94 1.08
N LYS A 122 7.63 52.73 1.97
CA LYS A 122 7.16 53.65 3.03
C LYS A 122 6.66 53.06 4.37
N ASP A 123 6.85 53.71 5.54
CA ASP A 123 7.81 54.74 6.05
C ASP A 123 7.69 54.80 7.62
N GLU A 124 8.74 55.26 8.33
CA GLU A 124 8.78 56.11 9.58
C GLU A 124 7.79 55.90 10.78
N GLU A 125 8.13 56.09 12.08
CA GLU A 125 9.39 56.43 12.81
C GLU A 125 9.31 56.11 14.34
N THR A 126 10.48 55.89 15.00
CA THR A 126 10.95 56.07 16.43
C THR A 126 9.93 56.46 17.54
N SER A 127 9.94 55.95 18.79
CA SER A 127 10.99 56.11 19.83
C SER A 127 10.86 55.15 21.05
N GLN A 128 11.89 54.36 21.41
CA GLN A 128 12.91 54.58 22.47
C GLN A 128 12.48 54.50 23.96
N LYS A 129 13.13 53.58 24.72
CA LYS A 129 13.88 53.73 26.00
C LYS A 129 14.33 52.33 26.51
N ASP A 130 15.61 52.07 26.82
CA ASP A 130 16.43 52.46 28.00
C ASP A 130 15.94 51.74 29.28
N GLU A 131 16.70 51.03 30.14
CA GLU A 131 18.12 50.61 30.33
C GLU A 131 18.09 49.35 31.26
N ASP A 132 19.12 48.55 31.59
CA ASP A 132 20.35 47.99 30.97
C ASP A 132 20.90 46.90 31.97
N THR A 133 21.95 46.13 31.63
CA THR A 133 23.01 45.54 32.53
C THR A 133 23.48 44.12 32.15
N SER A 134 24.81 43.99 32.01
CA SER A 134 25.74 42.82 31.86
C SER A 134 25.41 41.48 32.59
N SER A 135 26.04 40.33 32.30
CA SER A 135 27.38 40.01 31.74
C SER A 135 27.40 38.64 30.98
N LYS A 136 28.24 38.33 29.96
CA LYS A 136 29.71 38.05 29.93
C LYS A 136 30.17 37.07 31.03
N LYS A 137 30.98 36.02 30.82
CA LYS A 137 31.77 35.39 29.69
C LYS A 137 31.74 33.83 29.94
N ASP A 138 32.24 32.84 29.17
CA ASP A 138 33.14 32.73 27.98
C ASP A 138 32.84 31.47 27.11
N GLU A 139 33.38 31.17 25.91
CA GLU A 139 34.76 30.83 25.40
C GLU A 139 35.40 29.60 26.11
N ASP A 140 35.85 28.52 25.45
CA ASP A 140 36.80 28.36 24.32
C ASP A 140 36.44 27.05 23.51
N THR A 141 36.17 27.02 22.20
CA THR A 141 37.05 27.05 20.99
C THR A 141 37.34 25.66 20.35
N THR A 142 36.75 25.45 19.15
CA THR A 142 37.34 24.95 17.86
C THR A 142 38.37 23.77 17.87
N SER A 143 38.46 22.83 16.91
CA SER A 143 38.11 22.84 15.47
C SER A 143 38.17 21.44 14.81
N LYS A 144 37.46 21.25 13.68
CA LYS A 144 37.87 20.45 12.48
C LYS A 144 38.01 18.90 12.65
N ASN A 145 37.83 18.02 11.65
CA ASN A 145 37.28 18.14 10.28
C ASN A 145 36.91 16.73 9.72
N ASP A 146 36.33 16.71 8.52
CA ASP A 146 36.42 15.67 7.46
C ASP A 146 36.11 14.19 7.80
N ALA A 147 34.87 13.78 7.52
CA ALA A 147 34.56 12.45 6.97
C ALA A 147 33.16 12.43 6.30
N ASP A 148 33.08 12.81 5.01
CA ASP A 148 31.96 12.37 4.17
C ASP A 148 32.10 10.85 3.96
N THR A 149 31.04 10.10 4.24
CA THR A 149 30.87 8.75 3.68
C THR A 149 29.40 8.54 3.34
N SER A 150 29.07 9.03 2.14
CA SER A 150 27.85 8.75 1.39
C SER A 150 27.36 7.29 1.47
N SER A 151 26.07 7.13 1.19
CA SER A 151 25.44 5.86 0.78
C SER A 151 25.47 4.72 1.81
N LYS A 152 24.42 4.68 2.64
CA LYS A 152 23.64 3.44 2.72
C LYS A 152 22.35 3.64 1.95
N ALA A 153 22.45 3.52 0.63
CA ALA A 153 21.29 3.11 -0.15
C ALA A 153 20.78 1.81 0.49
N SER A 154 19.52 1.77 0.89
CA SER A 154 18.88 0.48 1.17
C SER A 154 19.03 -0.35 -0.10
N LYS A 155 19.65 -1.53 0.02
CA LYS A 155 19.28 -2.62 -0.88
C LYS A 155 17.80 -2.82 -0.61
N GLU A 156 16.94 -2.29 -1.47
CA GLU A 156 15.57 -2.75 -1.49
C GLU A 156 15.65 -4.21 -1.92
N ASP A 157 15.23 -5.11 -1.03
CA ASP A 157 15.09 -6.51 -1.38
C ASP A 157 14.15 -6.61 -2.60
N PRO A 158 14.46 -7.50 -3.56
CA PRO A 158 13.85 -7.47 -4.88
C PRO A 158 12.36 -7.81 -4.78
N LYS A 159 11.50 -6.80 -4.77
CA LYS A 159 10.05 -6.98 -4.66
C LYS A 159 9.48 -7.59 -5.95
N VAL A 160 8.38 -8.31 -5.81
CA VAL A 160 7.60 -8.89 -6.92
C VAL A 160 6.19 -8.33 -6.91
N GLU A 161 5.60 -8.15 -8.09
CA GLU A 161 4.18 -7.87 -8.30
C GLU A 161 3.44 -9.12 -8.79
N ILE A 162 2.32 -9.44 -8.16
CA ILE A 162 1.34 -10.41 -8.65
C ILE A 162 0.09 -9.66 -9.12
N PHE A 163 -0.37 -9.99 -10.32
CA PHE A 163 -1.59 -9.44 -10.93
C PHE A 163 -2.66 -10.52 -11.08
N ALA A 164 -3.85 -10.26 -10.56
CA ALA A 164 -5.03 -11.11 -10.72
C ALA A 164 -6.25 -10.34 -11.22
N SER A 165 -7.18 -11.05 -11.84
CA SER A 165 -8.46 -10.54 -12.34
C SER A 165 -9.61 -11.41 -11.86
N PHE A 166 -10.60 -10.77 -11.24
CA PHE A 166 -11.81 -11.36 -10.68
C PHE A 166 -13.00 -10.87 -11.50
N GLY A 167 -13.20 -11.48 -12.67
CA GLY A 167 -14.26 -11.09 -13.61
C GLY A 167 -14.13 -9.67 -14.21
N GLY A 168 -12.94 -9.05 -14.13
CA GLY A 168 -12.68 -7.66 -14.54
C GLY A 168 -12.34 -6.72 -13.38
N LEU A 169 -12.63 -7.09 -12.12
CA LEU A 169 -12.07 -6.43 -10.94
C LEU A 169 -10.60 -6.82 -10.81
N LEU A 170 -9.69 -5.85 -10.72
CA LEU A 170 -8.25 -6.12 -10.73
C LEU A 170 -7.64 -6.12 -9.33
N MET A 171 -6.62 -6.95 -9.14
CA MET A 171 -5.74 -6.94 -7.97
C MET A 171 -4.28 -6.81 -8.40
N VAL A 172 -3.52 -6.02 -7.65
CA VAL A 172 -2.05 -6.02 -7.63
C VAL A 172 -1.60 -6.25 -6.19
N LEU A 173 -0.82 -7.30 -5.94
CA LEU A 173 -0.18 -7.57 -4.64
C LEU A 173 1.34 -7.45 -4.81
N ARG A 174 2.00 -6.72 -3.90
CA ARG A 174 3.42 -6.37 -3.96
C ARG A 174 4.13 -6.69 -2.65
N GLY A 175 5.29 -7.31 -2.71
CA GLY A 175 6.06 -7.73 -1.53
C GLY A 175 7.27 -8.59 -1.92
N ASP A 176 7.83 -9.33 -0.97
CA ASP A 176 9.05 -10.13 -1.18
C ASP A 176 8.81 -11.41 -2.01
N PRO A 177 9.78 -11.91 -2.81
CA PRO A 177 9.55 -13.02 -3.75
C PRO A 177 9.03 -14.31 -3.11
N SER A 178 9.31 -14.50 -1.82
CA SER A 178 8.82 -15.60 -1.00
C SER A 178 7.30 -15.75 -1.02
N PHE A 179 6.52 -14.66 -1.09
CA PHE A 179 5.05 -14.78 -1.16
C PHE A 179 4.56 -15.25 -2.53
N ALA A 180 5.36 -15.08 -3.60
CA ALA A 180 5.00 -15.46 -4.96
C ALA A 180 5.30 -16.93 -5.31
N ALA A 181 6.15 -17.60 -4.53
CA ALA A 181 6.55 -18.99 -4.76
C ALA A 181 5.40 -20.02 -4.94
N PRO A 182 4.26 -19.97 -4.21
CA PRO A 182 3.17 -20.93 -4.40
C PRO A 182 2.24 -20.60 -5.58
N PHE A 183 2.38 -19.44 -6.22
CA PHE A 183 1.42 -18.95 -7.22
C PHE A 183 1.71 -19.44 -8.64
N GLY A 184 0.69 -20.04 -9.28
CA GLY A 184 0.71 -20.42 -10.69
C GLY A 184 -0.07 -19.45 -11.58
N LEU A 185 0.47 -19.14 -12.75
CA LEU A 185 -0.25 -18.42 -13.82
C LEU A 185 -1.45 -19.25 -14.33
N ASP A 186 -2.51 -18.57 -14.77
CA ASP A 186 -3.76 -19.11 -15.33
C ASP A 186 -4.57 -20.07 -14.44
N LYS A 187 -4.05 -20.45 -13.26
CA LYS A 187 -4.80 -21.13 -12.21
C LYS A 187 -6.00 -20.29 -11.76
N ARG A 188 -7.07 -20.98 -11.36
CA ARG A 188 -8.18 -20.35 -10.62
C ARG A 188 -7.71 -20.09 -9.20
N ILE A 189 -8.03 -18.91 -8.69
CA ILE A 189 -7.82 -18.53 -7.29
C ILE A 189 -9.10 -17.95 -6.72
N PHE A 190 -9.31 -18.16 -5.42
CA PHE A 190 -10.35 -17.52 -4.64
C PHE A 190 -9.69 -16.49 -3.72
N LEU A 191 -10.19 -15.26 -3.77
CA LEU A 191 -9.87 -14.22 -2.80
C LEU A 191 -11.00 -14.17 -1.79
N LEU A 192 -10.65 -14.25 -0.51
CA LEU A 192 -11.58 -14.23 0.60
C LEU A 192 -11.20 -13.09 1.55
N ILE A 193 -12.19 -12.27 1.91
CA ILE A 193 -12.03 -11.13 2.82
C ILE A 193 -13.01 -11.24 3.97
N ARG A 194 -12.52 -10.99 5.18
CA ARG A 194 -13.36 -10.77 6.36
C ARG A 194 -12.90 -9.54 7.13
N LYS A 195 -13.83 -8.90 7.81
CA LYS A 195 -13.55 -7.77 8.69
C LYS A 195 -12.77 -8.21 9.93
N VAL A 196 -12.04 -7.26 10.53
CA VAL A 196 -11.29 -7.40 11.79
C VAL A 196 -11.67 -6.24 12.70
#